data_AF-A0A8S0GZK4-F1
#
_entry.id   AF-A0A8S0GZK4-F1
#
_cell.length_a   1.000
_cell.length_b   1.000
_cell.length_c   1.000
_cell.angle_alpha   90.00
_cell.angle_beta   90.00
_cell.angle_gamma   90.00
#
_symmetry.space_group_name_H-M   'P 1'
#
loop_
_entity.id
_entity.type
_entity.pdbx_description
1 polymer ?
#
loop_
_entity_poly.entity_id
_entity_poly.type
_entity_poly.pdbx_seq_one_letter_code
_entity_poly.pdbx_strand_id
1 'polypeptide(L)'
;MPGELYVGGGGVARGYLNRDGMNAGRFLADPFSDRPGARMYRSGDLARWREDGSLEYLGRNDDQVKVRGLRIELGEIETRLGDHPAVREALVQARDGQLLAWFIPRQAVTALQLREFLRQQLPEYMLPMAYVPLDAWPLTGNGKLDRRALPAPGPEDLISRAYEAPQGPLEITLAGLWSELLQVEQVGRHDHFFELGGHSLLALQLIQRMAQAGLQADVRVLFGQPTLASLAAAVSTGQVVEVPANRVPPDCQRITPAMLPLVELDQDSIDRVVACIPGGAANVQDIYPWRRCRRACSITT
;
A
#
# COMPACT_ATOMS: atom_id res chain seq x y z
N MET A 1 -33.37 -11.54 -2.30
CA MET A 1 -32.40 -12.46 -2.97
C MET A 1 -31.17 -11.66 -3.40
N PRO A 2 -29.95 -12.25 -3.36
CA PRO A 2 -28.73 -11.64 -3.91
C PRO A 2 -28.78 -11.45 -5.42
N GLY A 3 -28.19 -10.36 -5.92
CA GLY A 3 -28.02 -10.08 -7.35
C GLY A 3 -26.78 -9.23 -7.60
N GLU A 4 -26.42 -9.07 -8.87
CA GLU A 4 -25.32 -8.19 -9.28
C GLU A 4 -25.77 -6.73 -9.28
N LEU A 5 -24.92 -5.84 -8.76
CA LEU A 5 -25.17 -4.42 -8.66
C LEU A 5 -24.78 -3.71 -9.97
N TYR A 6 -25.70 -2.89 -10.47
CA TYR A 6 -25.51 -2.03 -11.63
C TYR A 6 -25.76 -0.58 -11.21
N VAL A 7 -25.01 0.36 -11.78
CA VAL A 7 -25.13 1.80 -11.48
C VAL A 7 -25.57 2.52 -12.74
N GLY A 8 -26.74 3.17 -12.72
CA GLY A 8 -27.26 4.01 -13.80
C GLY A 8 -27.18 5.51 -13.49
N GLY A 9 -27.58 6.34 -14.45
CA GLY A 9 -27.75 7.79 -14.27
C GLY A 9 -26.51 8.66 -14.56
N GLY A 10 -26.55 9.91 -14.10
CA GLY A 10 -25.57 10.95 -14.48
C GLY A 10 -24.15 10.73 -13.97
N GLY A 11 -23.95 9.84 -12.99
CA GLY A 11 -22.64 9.50 -12.43
C GLY A 11 -21.87 8.43 -13.23
N VAL A 12 -22.47 7.85 -14.27
CA VAL A 12 -21.83 6.81 -15.08
C VAL A 12 -20.75 7.43 -15.98
N ALA A 13 -19.52 6.94 -15.85
CA ALA A 13 -18.39 7.43 -16.63
C ALA A 13 -18.58 7.25 -18.16
N ARG A 14 -17.83 8.02 -18.96
CA ARG A 14 -17.84 7.88 -20.43
C ARG A 14 -17.32 6.51 -20.90
N GLY A 15 -16.40 5.93 -20.14
CA GLY A 15 -15.74 4.67 -20.44
C GLY A 15 -14.27 4.72 -20.04
N TYR A 16 -13.59 3.61 -20.24
CA TYR A 16 -12.14 3.50 -20.23
C TYR A 16 -11.56 4.11 -21.51
N LEU A 17 -10.50 4.91 -21.38
CA LEU A 17 -9.85 5.58 -22.51
C LEU A 17 -9.19 4.54 -23.43
N ASN A 18 -9.55 4.54 -24.72
CA ASN A 18 -8.98 3.67 -25.78
C ASN A 18 -9.07 2.16 -25.48
N ARG A 19 -10.14 1.72 -24.80
CA ARG A 19 -10.36 0.30 -24.43
C ARG A 19 -11.76 -0.17 -24.82
N ASP A 20 -12.04 -0.19 -26.12
CA ASP A 20 -13.38 -0.46 -26.65
C ASP A 20 -13.95 -1.82 -26.23
N GLY A 21 -13.12 -2.87 -26.20
CA GLY A 21 -13.53 -4.19 -25.73
C GLY A 21 -13.98 -4.20 -24.27
N MET A 22 -13.29 -3.48 -23.38
CA MET A 22 -13.70 -3.35 -21.97
C MET A 22 -14.94 -2.47 -21.82
N ASN A 23 -15.04 -1.42 -22.65
CA ASN A 23 -16.20 -0.53 -22.63
C ASN A 23 -17.49 -1.28 -22.97
N ALA A 24 -17.47 -2.12 -24.01
CA ALA A 24 -18.61 -2.91 -24.44
C ALA A 24 -19.11 -3.89 -23.36
N GLY A 25 -18.20 -4.45 -22.55
CA GLY A 25 -18.57 -5.40 -21.50
C GLY A 25 -19.01 -4.77 -20.17
N ARG A 26 -18.63 -3.52 -19.88
CA ARG A 26 -18.86 -2.86 -18.58
C ARG A 26 -19.84 -1.70 -18.63
N PHE A 27 -20.00 -1.03 -19.77
CA PHE A 27 -20.93 0.11 -19.95
C PHE A 27 -22.04 -0.31 -20.91
N LEU A 28 -23.14 -0.82 -20.36
CA LEU A 28 -24.24 -1.43 -21.09
C LEU A 28 -25.35 -0.41 -21.33
N ALA A 29 -26.25 -0.67 -22.29
CA ALA A 29 -27.49 0.07 -22.41
C ALA A 29 -28.34 -0.15 -21.13
N ASP A 30 -28.91 0.93 -20.60
CA ASP A 30 -29.76 0.86 -19.40
C ASP A 30 -31.21 0.57 -19.80
N PRO A 31 -31.75 -0.65 -19.56
CA PRO A 31 -33.12 -1.00 -19.92
C PRO A 31 -34.17 -0.40 -18.98
N PHE A 32 -33.74 0.21 -17.86
CA PHE A 32 -34.62 0.77 -16.83
C PHE A 32 -34.80 2.29 -16.97
N SER A 33 -34.18 2.91 -17.98
CA SER A 33 -34.28 4.34 -18.23
C SER A 33 -35.00 4.64 -19.54
N ASP A 34 -35.97 5.54 -19.49
CA ASP A 34 -36.67 6.03 -20.70
C ASP A 34 -35.83 7.00 -21.54
N ARG A 35 -34.62 7.36 -21.09
CA ARG A 35 -33.77 8.31 -21.79
C ARG A 35 -33.04 7.62 -22.95
N PRO A 36 -33.15 8.13 -24.19
CA PRO A 36 -32.39 7.61 -25.32
C PRO A 36 -30.89 7.64 -25.04
N GLY A 37 -30.22 6.50 -25.23
CA GLY A 37 -28.77 6.37 -25.01
C GLY A 37 -28.35 6.32 -23.54
N ALA A 38 -29.28 6.09 -22.61
CA ALA A 38 -28.95 5.83 -21.21
C ALA A 38 -28.04 4.59 -21.09
N ARG A 39 -27.05 4.69 -20.19
CA ARG A 39 -26.10 3.61 -19.94
C ARG A 39 -26.07 3.27 -18.46
N MET A 40 -25.83 2.01 -18.18
CA MET A 40 -25.58 1.48 -16.85
C MET A 40 -24.19 0.84 -16.78
N TYR A 41 -23.51 1.00 -15.66
CA TYR A 41 -22.22 0.41 -15.38
C TYR A 41 -22.38 -0.87 -14.58
N ARG A 42 -21.78 -1.96 -15.08
CA ARG A 42 -21.72 -3.26 -14.42
C ARG A 42 -20.61 -3.25 -13.37
N SER A 43 -20.94 -3.09 -12.10
CA SER A 43 -19.94 -2.87 -11.05
C SER A 43 -19.14 -4.13 -10.69
N GLY A 44 -19.72 -5.31 -10.97
CA GLY A 44 -19.19 -6.60 -10.54
C GLY A 44 -19.39 -6.87 -9.05
N ASP A 45 -20.16 -6.04 -8.32
CA ASP A 45 -20.48 -6.29 -6.91
C ASP A 45 -21.75 -7.13 -6.79
N LEU A 46 -21.82 -7.99 -5.77
CA LEU A 46 -23.03 -8.68 -5.37
C LEU A 46 -23.67 -7.93 -4.19
N ALA A 47 -24.97 -7.70 -4.27
CA ALA A 47 -25.72 -7.03 -3.22
C ALA A 47 -27.14 -7.62 -3.09
N ARG A 48 -27.82 -7.30 -1.98
CA ARG A 48 -29.27 -7.54 -1.84
C ARG A 48 -29.94 -6.36 -1.15
N TRP A 49 -31.21 -6.14 -1.47
CA TRP A 49 -32.05 -5.23 -0.72
C TRP A 49 -32.40 -5.82 0.64
N ARG A 50 -32.33 -4.98 1.67
CA ARG A 50 -32.89 -5.23 3.01
C ARG A 50 -34.33 -4.72 3.07
N GLU A 51 -35.08 -5.17 4.07
CA GLU A 51 -36.48 -4.79 4.26
C GLU A 51 -36.66 -3.28 4.52
N ASP A 52 -35.64 -2.62 5.06
CA ASP A 52 -35.60 -1.17 5.28
C ASP A 52 -35.28 -0.35 4.01
N GLY A 53 -35.11 -1.01 2.86
CA GLY A 53 -34.77 -0.36 1.60
C GLY A 53 -33.29 -0.01 1.45
N SER A 54 -32.41 -0.44 2.36
CA SER A 54 -30.97 -0.30 2.21
C SER A 54 -30.37 -1.44 1.37
N LEU A 55 -29.21 -1.19 0.75
CA LEU A 55 -28.43 -2.20 0.03
C LEU A 55 -27.40 -2.82 0.97
N GLU A 56 -27.45 -4.14 1.12
CA GLU A 56 -26.40 -4.92 1.77
C GLU A 56 -25.42 -5.44 0.74
N TYR A 57 -24.15 -5.08 0.90
CA TYR A 57 -23.03 -5.56 0.09
C TYR A 57 -22.62 -6.98 0.50
N LEU A 58 -22.50 -7.89 -0.47
CA LEU A 58 -22.26 -9.32 -0.27
C LEU A 58 -20.90 -9.79 -0.84
N GLY A 59 -20.15 -8.92 -1.50
CA GLY A 59 -18.85 -9.24 -2.11
C GLY A 59 -18.79 -8.87 -3.59
N ARG A 60 -17.79 -9.40 -4.30
CA ARG A 60 -17.64 -9.23 -5.75
C ARG A 60 -17.94 -10.53 -6.49
N ASN A 61 -18.43 -10.40 -7.71
CA ASN A 61 -18.63 -11.44 -8.70
C ASN A 61 -17.38 -11.62 -9.60
N ASP A 62 -16.35 -10.79 -9.43
CA ASP A 62 -15.05 -10.92 -10.08
C ASP A 62 -13.92 -11.14 -9.07
N ASP A 63 -12.77 -11.63 -9.54
CA ASP A 63 -11.60 -12.01 -8.73
C ASP A 63 -10.80 -10.80 -8.21
N GLN A 64 -11.44 -9.64 -8.04
CA GLN A 64 -10.78 -8.43 -7.57
C GLN A 64 -10.65 -8.40 -6.05
N VAL A 65 -9.44 -8.14 -5.56
CA VAL A 65 -9.10 -8.22 -4.13
C VAL A 65 -8.53 -6.90 -3.60
N LYS A 66 -8.71 -6.67 -2.30
CA LYS A 66 -7.99 -5.64 -1.56
C LYS A 66 -6.84 -6.29 -0.80
N VAL A 67 -5.62 -5.98 -1.20
CA VAL A 67 -4.40 -6.45 -0.55
C VAL A 67 -3.69 -5.22 -0.01
N ARG A 68 -3.51 -5.15 1.31
CA ARG A 68 -2.83 -4.02 1.98
C ARG A 68 -3.44 -2.63 1.63
N GLY A 69 -4.77 -2.59 1.49
CA GLY A 69 -5.51 -1.36 1.12
C GLY A 69 -5.48 -1.02 -0.38
N LEU A 70 -4.69 -1.74 -1.19
CA LEU A 70 -4.59 -1.56 -2.63
C LEU A 70 -5.59 -2.46 -3.34
N ARG A 71 -6.25 -1.91 -4.36
CA ARG A 71 -7.17 -2.65 -5.23
C ARG A 71 -6.35 -3.35 -6.32
N ILE A 72 -6.36 -4.68 -6.33
CA ILE A 72 -5.56 -5.50 -7.23
C ILE A 72 -6.49 -6.36 -8.10
N GLU A 73 -6.23 -6.36 -9.41
CA GLU A 73 -6.89 -7.23 -10.38
C GLU A 73 -6.07 -8.51 -10.53
N LEU A 74 -6.54 -9.63 -9.96
CA LEU A 74 -5.78 -10.89 -9.98
C LEU A 74 -5.56 -11.40 -11.42
N GLY A 75 -6.55 -11.21 -12.30
CA GLY A 75 -6.47 -11.58 -13.70
C GLY A 75 -5.35 -10.87 -14.48
N GLU A 76 -4.91 -9.69 -14.04
CA GLU A 76 -3.74 -9.02 -14.64
C GLU A 76 -2.46 -9.82 -14.36
N ILE A 77 -2.27 -10.24 -13.11
CA ILE A 77 -1.11 -11.04 -12.70
C ILE A 77 -1.12 -12.40 -13.40
N GLU A 78 -2.28 -13.05 -13.47
CA GLU A 78 -2.48 -14.33 -14.17
C GLU A 78 -2.13 -14.22 -15.67
N THR A 79 -2.61 -13.16 -16.32
CA THR A 79 -2.30 -12.89 -17.73
C THR A 79 -0.80 -12.74 -17.93
N ARG A 80 -0.13 -11.94 -17.07
CA ARG A 80 1.33 -11.79 -17.13
C ARG A 80 2.05 -13.10 -16.91
N LEU A 81 1.66 -13.90 -15.92
CA LEU A 81 2.27 -15.22 -15.72
C LEU A 81 2.09 -16.12 -16.94
N GLY A 82 0.92 -16.09 -17.59
CA GLY A 82 0.64 -16.84 -18.81
C GLY A 82 1.48 -16.43 -20.02
N ASP A 83 1.98 -15.20 -20.06
CA ASP A 83 2.90 -14.71 -21.10
C ASP A 83 4.32 -15.33 -20.97
N HIS A 84 4.67 -15.90 -19.80
CA HIS A 84 5.97 -16.52 -19.61
C HIS A 84 6.06 -17.86 -20.38
N PRO A 85 7.10 -18.10 -21.21
CA PRO A 85 7.18 -19.30 -22.06
C PRO A 85 7.13 -20.63 -21.30
N ALA A 86 7.56 -20.63 -20.03
CA ALA A 86 7.57 -21.82 -19.20
C ALA A 86 6.24 -22.11 -18.49
N VAL A 87 5.23 -21.24 -18.60
CA VAL A 87 3.95 -21.37 -17.91
C VAL A 87 2.88 -21.80 -18.91
N ARG A 88 2.10 -22.82 -18.57
CA ARG A 88 0.94 -23.26 -19.38
C ARG A 88 -0.30 -22.48 -19.00
N GLU A 89 -0.59 -22.48 -17.72
CA GLU A 89 -1.75 -21.88 -17.08
C GLU A 89 -1.33 -21.37 -15.71
N ALA A 90 -1.94 -20.29 -15.25
CA ALA A 90 -1.69 -19.71 -13.94
C ALA A 90 -2.99 -19.25 -13.29
N LEU A 91 -3.01 -19.26 -11.97
CA LEU A 91 -4.11 -18.79 -11.12
C LEU A 91 -3.50 -18.05 -9.94
N VAL A 92 -4.04 -16.88 -9.59
CA VAL A 92 -3.61 -16.11 -8.44
C VAL A 92 -4.76 -16.00 -7.45
N GLN A 93 -4.45 -16.09 -6.15
CA GLN A 93 -5.42 -15.81 -5.09
C GLN A 93 -4.81 -14.92 -4.02
N ALA A 94 -5.67 -14.17 -3.34
CA ALA A 94 -5.32 -13.55 -2.07
C ALA A 94 -5.73 -14.46 -0.90
N ARG A 95 -4.77 -14.77 -0.02
CA ARG A 95 -5.02 -15.43 1.28
C ARG A 95 -4.35 -14.60 2.37
N ASP A 96 -5.07 -14.32 3.46
CA ASP A 96 -4.58 -13.54 4.61
C ASP A 96 -3.88 -12.23 4.24
N GLY A 97 -4.38 -11.55 3.20
CA GLY A 97 -3.81 -10.29 2.71
C GLY A 97 -2.50 -10.43 1.93
N GLN A 98 -2.19 -11.63 1.42
CA GLN A 98 -1.01 -11.94 0.61
C GLN A 98 -1.41 -12.59 -0.71
N LEU A 99 -0.64 -12.31 -1.77
CA LEU A 99 -0.86 -12.87 -3.11
C LEU A 99 -0.07 -14.17 -3.26
N LEU A 100 -0.75 -15.24 -3.69
CA LEU A 100 -0.18 -16.55 -3.96
C LEU A 100 -0.51 -16.94 -5.40
N ALA A 101 0.47 -17.46 -6.13
CA ALA A 101 0.30 -17.95 -7.49
C ALA A 101 0.45 -19.46 -7.54
N TRP A 102 -0.48 -20.12 -8.23
CA TRP A 102 -0.35 -21.51 -8.66
C TRP A 102 -0.21 -21.54 -10.17
N PHE A 103 0.60 -22.44 -10.69
CA PHE A 103 0.82 -22.52 -12.13
C PHE A 103 1.11 -23.95 -12.58
N ILE A 104 0.81 -24.26 -13.84
CA ILE A 104 1.20 -25.52 -14.47
C ILE A 104 2.39 -25.26 -15.39
N PRO A 105 3.57 -25.85 -15.15
CA PRO A 105 4.73 -25.63 -15.98
C PRO A 105 4.61 -26.32 -17.35
N ARG A 106 5.15 -25.69 -18.40
CA ARG A 106 5.50 -26.33 -19.68
C ARG A 106 6.90 -26.93 -19.65
N GLN A 107 7.79 -26.31 -18.89
CA GLN A 107 9.19 -26.68 -18.70
C GLN A 107 9.62 -26.28 -17.29
N ALA A 108 10.78 -26.76 -16.83
CA ALA A 108 11.33 -26.41 -15.53
C ALA A 108 11.53 -24.88 -15.43
N VAL A 109 10.97 -24.29 -14.37
CA VAL A 109 11.09 -22.87 -14.03
C VAL A 109 11.00 -22.72 -12.52
N THR A 110 11.79 -21.83 -11.94
CA THR A 110 11.77 -21.57 -10.49
C THR A 110 10.84 -20.41 -10.14
N ALA A 111 10.37 -20.38 -8.89
CA ALA A 111 9.58 -19.27 -8.35
C ALA A 111 10.27 -17.91 -8.55
N LEU A 112 11.59 -17.85 -8.31
CA LEU A 112 12.40 -16.64 -8.48
C LEU A 112 12.41 -16.13 -9.93
N GLN A 113 12.53 -17.03 -10.92
CA GLN A 113 12.49 -16.66 -12.32
C GLN A 113 11.13 -16.05 -12.72
N LEU A 114 10.03 -16.61 -12.22
CA LEU A 114 8.69 -16.08 -12.46
C LEU A 114 8.48 -14.71 -11.80
N ARG A 115 8.94 -14.55 -10.55
CA ARG A 115 8.89 -13.23 -9.87
C ARG A 115 9.66 -12.17 -10.65
N GLU A 116 10.87 -12.49 -11.09
CA GLU A 116 11.72 -11.54 -11.81
C GLU A 116 11.15 -11.15 -13.17
N PHE A 117 10.46 -12.08 -13.82
CA PHE A 117 9.71 -11.78 -15.03
C PHE A 117 8.52 -10.84 -14.76
N LEU A 118 7.75 -11.08 -13.69
CA LEU A 118 6.63 -10.20 -13.32
C LEU A 118 7.11 -8.82 -12.86
N ARG A 119 8.22 -8.73 -12.13
CA ARG A 119 8.78 -7.48 -11.62
C ARG A 119 9.15 -6.48 -12.72
N GLN A 120 9.42 -6.96 -13.94
CA GLN A 120 9.69 -6.11 -15.10
C GLN A 120 8.43 -5.46 -15.69
N GLN A 121 7.25 -5.96 -15.33
CA GLN A 121 5.97 -5.63 -15.98
C GLN A 121 4.93 -5.08 -15.01
N LEU A 122 5.02 -5.46 -13.74
CA LEU A 122 4.07 -5.12 -12.69
C LEU A 122 4.78 -4.45 -11.52
N PRO A 123 4.08 -3.54 -10.81
CA PRO A 123 4.61 -2.95 -9.58
C PRO A 123 4.73 -3.99 -8.46
N GLU A 124 5.64 -3.74 -7.52
CA GLU A 124 6.02 -4.71 -6.47
C GLU A 124 4.84 -5.20 -5.62
N TYR A 125 3.85 -4.35 -5.35
CA TYR A 125 2.67 -4.71 -4.56
C TYR A 125 1.73 -5.72 -5.26
N MET A 126 1.89 -5.94 -6.57
CA MET A 126 1.15 -6.95 -7.34
C MET A 126 1.89 -8.28 -7.45
N LEU A 127 3.12 -8.39 -6.93
CA LEU A 127 3.91 -9.60 -7.05
C LEU A 127 3.47 -10.64 -6.02
N PRO A 128 3.14 -11.87 -6.45
CA PRO A 128 2.93 -12.99 -5.53
C PRO A 128 4.15 -13.25 -4.64
N MET A 129 3.89 -13.68 -3.41
CA MET A 129 4.92 -14.11 -2.45
C MET A 129 5.28 -15.58 -2.59
N ALA A 130 4.44 -16.38 -3.24
CA ALA A 130 4.67 -17.80 -3.48
C ALA A 130 4.24 -18.17 -4.90
N TYR A 131 4.96 -19.13 -5.49
CA TYR A 131 4.70 -19.67 -6.82
C TYR A 131 4.74 -21.19 -6.73
N VAL A 132 3.56 -21.79 -6.65
CA VAL A 132 3.37 -23.22 -6.42
C VAL A 132 3.16 -23.94 -7.76
N PRO A 133 4.07 -24.81 -8.20
CA PRO A 133 3.86 -25.61 -9.40
C PRO A 133 2.81 -26.71 -9.16
N LEU A 134 1.97 -26.97 -10.15
CA LEU A 134 0.97 -28.04 -10.16
C LEU A 134 1.12 -28.89 -11.42
N ASP A 135 0.86 -30.19 -11.29
CA ASP A 135 0.75 -31.07 -12.46
C ASP A 135 -0.57 -30.83 -13.22
N ALA A 136 -1.66 -30.62 -12.46
CA ALA A 136 -3.00 -30.37 -12.96
C ALA A 136 -3.83 -29.55 -11.96
N TRP A 137 -4.87 -28.87 -12.45
CA TRP A 137 -5.81 -28.16 -11.60
C TRP A 137 -6.67 -29.13 -10.78
N PRO A 138 -6.87 -28.89 -9.47
CA PRO A 138 -7.87 -29.62 -8.72
C PRO A 138 -9.26 -29.24 -9.23
N LEU A 139 -10.08 -30.25 -9.55
CA LEU A 139 -11.43 -30.04 -10.08
C LEU A 139 -12.47 -30.60 -9.10
N THR A 140 -13.60 -29.92 -8.99
CA THR A 140 -14.82 -30.42 -8.36
C THR A 140 -15.42 -31.58 -9.16
N GLY A 141 -16.38 -32.32 -8.57
CA GLY A 141 -17.11 -33.40 -9.27
C GLY A 141 -17.84 -32.97 -10.55
N ASN A 142 -18.04 -31.66 -10.76
CA ASN A 142 -18.64 -31.09 -11.98
C ASN A 142 -17.59 -30.56 -12.98
N GLY A 143 -16.30 -30.88 -12.79
CA GLY A 143 -15.21 -30.47 -13.70
C GLY A 143 -14.82 -28.98 -13.61
N LYS A 144 -15.33 -28.23 -12.63
CA LYS A 144 -14.91 -26.85 -12.36
C LYS A 144 -13.71 -26.81 -11.42
N LEU A 145 -12.83 -25.83 -11.58
CA LEU A 145 -11.70 -25.57 -10.67
C LEU A 145 -12.17 -25.49 -9.20
N ASP A 146 -11.58 -26.32 -8.35
CA ASP A 146 -11.76 -26.29 -6.90
C ASP A 146 -10.66 -25.46 -6.24
N ARG A 147 -10.95 -24.16 -6.07
CA ARG A 147 -10.04 -23.20 -5.43
C ARG A 147 -9.68 -23.54 -3.98
N ARG A 148 -10.51 -24.33 -3.29
CA ARG A 148 -10.28 -24.71 -1.88
C ARG A 148 -9.34 -25.90 -1.74
N ALA A 149 -9.27 -26.74 -2.78
CA ALA A 149 -8.39 -27.90 -2.84
C ALA A 149 -6.96 -27.57 -3.31
N LEU A 150 -6.66 -26.29 -3.60
CA LEU A 150 -5.30 -25.88 -3.95
C LEU A 150 -4.35 -26.07 -2.77
N PRO A 151 -3.19 -26.71 -2.99
CA PRO A 151 -2.22 -26.98 -1.92
C PRO A 151 -1.68 -25.67 -1.33
N ALA A 152 -1.34 -25.72 -0.05
CA ALA A 152 -0.59 -24.65 0.59
C ALA A 152 0.86 -24.63 0.06
N PRO A 153 1.49 -23.45 -0.05
CA PRO A 153 2.86 -23.34 -0.51
C PRO A 153 3.84 -24.01 0.47
N GLY A 154 4.79 -24.78 -0.07
CA GLY A 154 5.94 -25.29 0.67
C GLY A 154 7.04 -24.23 0.83
N PRO A 155 8.08 -24.49 1.66
CA PRO A 155 9.23 -23.60 1.82
C PRO A 155 9.92 -23.21 0.50
N GLU A 156 9.96 -24.12 -0.47
CA GLU A 156 10.56 -23.96 -1.79
C GLU A 156 9.72 -23.13 -2.76
N ASP A 157 8.41 -23.03 -2.54
CA ASP A 157 7.48 -22.26 -3.37
C ASP A 157 7.44 -20.78 -2.96
N LEU A 158 7.76 -20.52 -1.69
CA LEU A 158 7.89 -19.18 -1.17
C LEU A 158 9.06 -18.50 -1.86
N ILE A 159 8.85 -17.24 -2.23
CA ILE A 159 9.95 -16.30 -2.44
C ILE A 159 10.48 -15.94 -1.05
N SER A 160 11.01 -16.94 -0.37
CA SER A 160 11.99 -16.74 0.67
C SER A 160 13.17 -16.11 -0.03
N ARG A 161 13.40 -14.81 0.19
CA ARG A 161 14.73 -14.25 -0.01
C ARG A 161 15.62 -15.12 0.89
N ALA A 162 16.53 -15.90 0.30
CA ALA A 162 17.36 -16.84 1.04
C ALA A 162 17.84 -16.19 2.34
N TYR A 163 17.50 -16.78 3.48
CA TYR A 163 17.81 -16.18 4.77
C TYR A 163 19.30 -15.87 4.82
N GLU A 164 19.61 -14.59 4.94
CA GLU A 164 20.95 -14.12 5.17
C GLU A 164 20.93 -13.35 6.48
N ALA A 165 21.80 -13.77 7.41
CA ALA A 165 21.83 -13.22 8.75
C ALA A 165 22.12 -11.70 8.73
N PRO A 166 21.49 -10.92 9.62
CA PRO A 166 21.86 -9.52 9.86
C PRO A 166 23.37 -9.36 10.11
N GLN A 167 23.99 -8.39 9.47
CA GLN A 167 25.43 -8.13 9.54
C GLN A 167 25.74 -6.90 10.39
N GLY A 168 26.65 -7.09 11.35
CA GLY A 168 27.11 -6.03 12.24
C GLY A 168 26.08 -5.61 13.30
N PRO A 169 26.49 -4.78 14.28
CA PRO A 169 25.66 -4.47 15.44
C PRO A 169 24.33 -3.80 15.09
N LEU A 170 24.32 -2.93 14.08
CA LEU A 170 23.14 -2.15 13.70
C LEU A 170 22.04 -3.03 13.09
N GLU A 171 22.36 -3.88 12.10
CA GLU A 171 21.37 -4.79 11.52
C GLU A 171 20.86 -5.78 12.58
N ILE A 172 21.74 -6.28 13.46
CA ILE A 172 21.35 -7.21 14.54
C ILE A 172 20.35 -6.55 15.50
N THR A 173 20.62 -5.30 15.94
CA THR A 173 19.69 -4.56 16.79
C THR A 173 18.35 -4.32 16.09
N LEU A 174 18.38 -3.90 14.81
CA LEU A 174 17.15 -3.67 14.04
C LEU A 174 16.36 -4.97 13.84
N ALA A 175 17.02 -6.09 13.56
CA ALA A 175 16.37 -7.39 13.39
C ALA A 175 15.66 -7.82 14.67
N GLY A 176 16.27 -7.60 15.85
CA GLY A 176 15.64 -7.85 17.14
C GLY A 176 14.37 -7.01 17.33
N LEU A 177 14.44 -5.71 17.05
CA LEU A 177 13.28 -4.82 17.12
C LEU A 177 12.15 -5.24 16.17
N TRP A 178 12.49 -5.69 14.96
CA TRP A 178 11.52 -6.18 13.99
C TRP A 178 10.89 -7.50 14.43
N SER A 179 11.70 -8.46 14.89
CA SER A 179 11.23 -9.75 15.38
C SER A 179 10.21 -9.59 16.51
N GLU A 180 10.51 -8.74 17.50
CA GLU A 180 9.60 -8.46 18.61
C GLU A 180 8.33 -7.73 18.16
N LEU A 181 8.45 -6.78 17.23
CA LEU A 181 7.32 -5.96 16.81
C LEU A 181 6.38 -6.69 15.86
N LEU A 182 6.94 -7.47 14.94
CA LEU A 182 6.22 -8.22 13.91
C LEU A 182 5.84 -9.63 14.38
N GLN A 183 6.32 -10.07 15.56
CA GLN A 183 6.09 -11.39 16.13
C GLN A 183 6.55 -12.52 15.20
N VAL A 184 7.74 -12.35 14.60
CA VAL A 184 8.37 -13.32 13.71
C VAL A 184 9.62 -13.90 14.37
N GLU A 185 9.86 -15.20 14.20
CA GLU A 185 10.99 -15.91 14.85
C GLU A 185 12.35 -15.42 14.35
N GLN A 186 12.45 -15.07 13.07
CA GLN A 186 13.71 -14.70 12.44
C GLN A 186 13.49 -13.60 11.39
N VAL A 187 14.41 -12.62 11.35
CA VAL A 187 14.46 -11.55 10.34
C VAL A 187 15.82 -11.60 9.66
N GLY A 188 15.83 -11.80 8.35
CA GLY A 188 17.00 -11.73 7.48
C GLY A 188 17.31 -10.30 7.05
N ARG A 189 18.57 -10.06 6.65
CA ARG A 189 19.04 -8.73 6.23
C ARG A 189 18.31 -8.18 4.99
N HIS A 190 17.79 -9.07 4.16
CA HIS A 190 17.08 -8.71 2.94
C HIS A 190 15.56 -8.72 3.10
N ASP A 191 15.07 -9.02 4.30
CA ASP A 191 13.64 -9.01 4.58
C ASP A 191 13.08 -7.60 4.56
N HIS A 192 11.85 -7.51 4.09
CA HIS A 192 11.15 -6.25 3.89
C HIS A 192 10.09 -6.07 4.98
N PHE A 193 10.10 -4.94 5.68
CA PHE A 193 9.26 -4.67 6.86
C PHE A 193 7.77 -4.94 6.58
N PHE A 194 7.28 -4.45 5.45
CA PHE A 194 5.88 -4.57 5.04
C PHE A 194 5.53 -5.95 4.45
N GLU A 195 6.53 -6.74 4.04
CA GLU A 195 6.29 -8.12 3.60
C GLU A 195 6.09 -9.04 4.82
N LEU A 196 6.81 -8.77 5.91
CA LEU A 196 6.70 -9.45 7.20
C LEU A 196 5.48 -9.03 8.05
N GLY A 197 4.49 -8.33 7.46
CA GLY A 197 3.27 -7.92 8.16
C GLY A 197 3.31 -6.51 8.77
N GLY A 198 4.40 -5.76 8.58
CA GLY A 198 4.48 -4.36 8.98
C GLY A 198 3.45 -3.47 8.29
N HIS A 199 2.91 -2.48 9.01
CA HIS A 199 2.00 -1.45 8.49
C HIS A 199 2.27 -0.10 9.17
N SER A 200 1.58 0.97 8.78
CA SER A 200 1.91 2.35 9.21
C SER A 200 1.96 2.56 10.73
N LEU A 201 1.08 1.92 11.50
CA LEU A 201 1.13 1.98 12.96
C LEU A 201 2.36 1.26 13.54
N LEU A 202 2.68 0.05 13.03
CA LEU A 202 3.90 -0.66 13.41
C LEU A 202 5.14 0.11 12.97
N ALA A 203 5.13 0.76 11.81
CA ALA A 203 6.20 1.64 11.37
C ALA A 203 6.46 2.77 12.38
N LEU A 204 5.41 3.44 12.87
CA LEU A 204 5.56 4.47 13.91
C LEU A 204 6.11 3.89 15.22
N GLN A 205 5.62 2.72 15.65
CA GLN A 205 6.13 2.03 16.84
C GLN A 205 7.60 1.61 16.68
N LEU A 206 8.00 1.15 15.48
CA LEU A 206 9.38 0.82 15.16
C LEU A 206 10.28 2.05 15.30
N ILE A 207 9.90 3.18 14.73
CA ILE A 207 10.68 4.43 14.84
C ILE A 207 10.83 4.86 16.31
N GLN A 208 9.79 4.71 17.13
CA GLN A 208 9.87 5.00 18.56
C GLN A 208 10.82 4.05 19.31
N ARG A 209 10.79 2.75 19.03
CA ARG A 209 11.71 1.77 19.64
C ARG A 209 13.16 1.97 19.16
N MET A 210 13.35 2.30 17.90
CA MET A 210 14.65 2.69 17.35
C MET A 210 15.22 3.89 18.12
N ALA A 211 14.41 4.93 18.35
CA ALA A 211 14.84 6.10 19.11
C ALA A 211 15.24 5.76 20.56
N GLN A 212 14.52 4.85 21.22
CA GLN A 212 14.88 4.33 22.56
C GLN A 212 16.20 3.55 22.55
N ALA A 213 16.51 2.87 21.45
CA ALA A 213 17.79 2.19 21.23
C ALA A 213 18.91 3.13 20.73
N GLY A 214 18.70 4.45 20.72
CA GLY A 214 19.67 5.44 20.26
C GLY A 214 19.81 5.51 18.73
N LEU A 215 18.91 4.87 17.98
CA LEU A 215 18.88 4.88 16.52
C LEU A 215 17.85 5.91 16.04
N GLN A 216 18.28 6.85 15.21
CA GLN A 216 17.39 7.89 14.68
C GLN A 216 17.08 7.59 13.22
N ALA A 217 15.78 7.49 12.90
CA ALA A 217 15.30 7.40 11.53
C ALA A 217 13.96 8.13 11.40
N ASP A 218 13.76 8.77 10.26
CA ASP A 218 12.45 9.29 9.89
C ASP A 218 11.58 8.14 9.36
N VAL A 219 10.27 8.15 9.65
CA VAL A 219 9.35 7.15 9.11
C VAL A 219 9.40 7.07 7.58
N ARG A 220 9.67 8.19 6.89
CA ARG A 220 9.86 8.26 5.44
C ARG A 220 11.05 7.42 4.97
N VAL A 221 12.09 7.27 5.80
CA VAL A 221 13.24 6.41 5.50
C VAL A 221 12.79 4.95 5.45
N LEU A 222 11.97 4.49 6.39
CA LEU A 222 11.45 3.11 6.36
C LEU A 222 10.60 2.86 5.10
N PHE A 223 9.76 3.80 4.70
CA PHE A 223 8.96 3.65 3.48
C PHE A 223 9.80 3.70 2.20
N GLY A 224 10.91 4.45 2.19
CA GLY A 224 11.83 4.53 1.05
C GLY A 224 12.90 3.43 1.01
N GLN A 225 13.27 2.89 2.17
CA GLN A 225 14.32 1.87 2.38
C GLN A 225 13.78 0.73 3.26
N PRO A 226 12.79 -0.02 2.78
CA PRO A 226 11.98 -0.93 3.59
C PRO A 226 12.63 -2.28 3.91
N THR A 227 13.85 -2.55 3.43
CA THR A 227 14.60 -3.77 3.80
C THR A 227 15.46 -3.54 5.04
N LEU A 228 15.73 -4.57 5.82
CA LEU A 228 16.54 -4.44 7.04
C LEU A 228 17.91 -3.79 6.75
N ALA A 229 18.64 -4.32 5.76
CA ALA A 229 19.96 -3.80 5.37
C ALA A 229 19.88 -2.37 4.81
N SER A 230 18.84 -2.04 4.02
CA SER A 230 18.68 -0.68 3.48
C SER A 230 18.32 0.34 4.57
N LEU A 231 17.49 -0.07 5.54
CA LEU A 231 17.16 0.76 6.70
C LEU A 231 18.40 0.96 7.56
N ALA A 232 19.15 -0.10 7.85
CA ALA A 232 20.41 -0.01 8.59
C ALA A 232 21.41 0.92 7.90
N ALA A 233 21.57 0.83 6.59
CA ALA A 233 22.44 1.72 5.83
C ALA A 233 21.97 3.19 5.85
N ALA A 234 20.65 3.42 5.91
CA ALA A 234 20.06 4.76 5.96
C ALA A 234 20.00 5.34 7.39
N VAL A 235 20.09 4.51 8.42
CA VAL A 235 20.23 4.92 9.81
C VAL A 235 21.66 5.40 10.01
N SER A 236 21.88 6.70 9.80
CA SER A 236 23.15 7.34 10.11
C SER A 236 23.35 7.37 11.63
N THR A 237 24.46 6.82 12.10
CA THR A 237 24.97 7.11 13.45
C THR A 237 25.36 8.59 13.51
N GLY A 238 24.44 9.44 13.99
CA GLY A 238 24.79 10.75 14.54
C GLY A 238 24.77 11.96 13.59
N GLN A 239 23.79 12.09 12.70
CA GLN A 239 23.30 13.45 12.39
C GLN A 239 22.00 13.70 13.15
N VAL A 240 22.17 14.21 14.37
CA VAL A 240 21.15 15.04 14.99
C VAL A 240 20.91 16.16 13.99
N VAL A 241 19.76 16.18 13.30
CA VAL A 241 19.23 17.46 12.88
C VAL A 241 18.93 18.15 14.20
N GLU A 242 19.84 18.97 14.69
CA GLU A 242 19.53 19.88 15.79
C GLU A 242 18.37 20.72 15.26
N VAL A 243 17.17 20.41 15.73
CA VAL A 243 16.04 21.32 15.58
C VAL A 243 16.32 22.42 16.58
N PRO A 244 16.72 23.63 16.16
CA PRO A 244 16.94 24.71 17.11
C PRO A 244 15.68 24.89 17.94
N ALA A 245 15.87 25.00 19.27
CA ALA A 245 14.78 25.16 20.20
C ALA A 245 13.86 26.30 19.74
N ASN A 246 12.55 26.08 19.77
CA ASN A 246 11.58 27.12 19.53
C ASN A 246 11.82 28.26 20.52
N ARG A 247 11.96 29.47 19.99
CA ARG A 247 12.28 30.68 20.78
C ARG A 247 11.07 31.58 20.99
N VAL A 248 9.87 31.18 20.57
CA VAL A 248 8.62 31.89 20.85
C VAL A 248 8.13 31.48 22.24
N PRO A 249 8.17 32.39 23.25
CA PRO A 249 7.65 32.07 24.57
C PRO A 249 6.12 31.96 24.56
N PRO A 250 5.52 31.23 25.51
CA PRO A 250 4.08 31.27 25.72
C PRO A 250 3.61 32.71 25.98
N ASP A 251 2.43 33.05 25.48
CA ASP A 251 1.80 34.38 25.56
C ASP A 251 2.61 35.52 24.90
N CYS A 252 3.46 35.19 23.92
CA CYS A 252 4.25 36.18 23.19
C CYS A 252 3.35 37.21 22.49
N GLN A 253 3.48 38.49 22.85
CA GLN A 253 2.67 39.56 22.24
C GLN A 253 3.22 40.03 20.89
N ARG A 254 4.47 39.66 20.57
CA ARG A 254 5.13 40.05 19.32
C ARG A 254 6.25 39.08 18.94
N ILE A 255 6.07 38.39 17.82
CA ILE A 255 7.09 37.50 17.26
C ILE A 255 8.10 38.33 16.47
N THR A 256 9.38 38.04 16.62
CA THR A 256 10.48 38.72 15.92
C THR A 256 11.28 37.71 15.08
N PRO A 257 12.01 38.14 14.03
CA PRO A 257 12.81 37.25 13.20
C PRO A 257 13.82 36.40 14.00
N ALA A 258 14.40 36.97 15.07
CA ALA A 258 15.36 36.26 15.93
C ALA A 258 14.75 35.07 16.70
N MET A 259 13.41 35.01 16.80
CA MET A 259 12.66 33.94 17.45
C MET A 259 12.34 32.77 16.51
N LEU A 260 12.60 32.90 15.21
CA LEU A 260 12.22 31.94 14.18
C LEU A 260 13.47 31.27 13.57
N PRO A 261 14.15 30.36 14.28
CA PRO A 261 15.42 29.81 13.81
C PRO A 261 15.28 28.86 12.62
N LEU A 262 14.05 28.51 12.24
CA LEU A 262 13.71 27.59 11.16
C LEU A 262 13.28 28.30 9.86
N VAL A 263 13.09 29.63 9.88
CA VAL A 263 12.65 30.40 8.71
C VAL A 263 13.21 31.83 8.72
N GLU A 264 13.72 32.28 7.58
CA GLU A 264 14.11 33.69 7.39
C GLU A 264 12.89 34.49 6.90
N LEU A 265 12.28 35.24 7.82
CA LEU A 265 11.19 36.18 7.51
C LEU A 265 11.56 37.57 8.03
N ASP A 266 11.24 38.59 7.24
CA ASP A 266 11.23 39.97 7.73
C ASP A 266 10.05 40.22 8.68
N GLN A 267 10.12 41.28 9.47
CA GLN A 267 9.08 41.62 10.44
C GLN A 267 7.71 41.83 9.76
N ASP A 268 7.70 42.45 8.57
CA ASP A 268 6.46 42.69 7.82
C ASP A 268 5.76 41.39 7.38
N SER A 269 6.52 40.36 7.05
CA SER A 269 5.99 39.04 6.72
C SER A 269 5.46 38.32 7.95
N ILE A 270 6.15 38.44 9.08
CA ILE A 270 5.70 37.90 10.37
C ILE A 270 4.38 38.56 10.77
N ASP A 271 4.32 39.89 10.74
CA ASP A 271 3.14 40.66 11.13
C ASP A 271 1.93 40.33 10.25
N ARG A 272 2.14 40.11 8.94
CA ARG A 272 1.09 39.65 8.02
C ARG A 272 0.56 38.26 8.37
N VAL A 273 1.43 37.33 8.76
CA VAL A 273 1.01 35.97 9.18
C VAL A 273 0.25 36.04 10.50
N VAL A 274 0.76 36.78 11.48
CA VAL A 274 0.15 36.95 12.79
C VAL A 274 -1.22 37.62 12.69
N ALA A 275 -1.40 38.60 11.80
CA ALA A 275 -2.68 39.28 11.57
C ALA A 275 -3.79 38.34 11.07
N CYS A 276 -3.45 37.20 10.48
CA CYS A 276 -4.41 36.19 10.05
C CYS A 276 -4.84 35.23 11.16
N ILE A 277 -4.27 35.33 12.37
CA ILE A 277 -4.51 34.40 13.48
C ILE A 277 -5.42 35.07 14.52
N PRO A 278 -6.61 34.50 14.81
CA PRO A 278 -7.45 34.97 15.91
C PRO A 278 -6.69 34.92 17.23
N GLY A 279 -6.66 36.02 17.99
CA GLY A 279 -5.86 36.16 19.20
C GLY A 279 -4.41 36.60 18.98
N GLY A 280 -4.01 36.82 17.73
CA GLY A 280 -2.71 37.42 17.37
C GLY A 280 -1.52 36.56 17.79
N ALA A 281 -0.40 37.23 18.10
CA ALA A 281 0.88 36.57 18.37
C ALA A 281 0.81 35.63 19.58
N ALA A 282 -0.07 35.90 20.56
CA ALA A 282 -0.24 35.09 21.75
C ALA A 282 -0.70 33.65 21.43
N ASN A 283 -1.36 33.46 20.27
CA ASN A 283 -1.84 32.17 19.79
C ASN A 283 -0.88 31.50 18.80
N VAL A 284 0.32 32.04 18.61
CA VAL A 284 1.32 31.48 17.70
C VAL A 284 2.43 30.83 18.50
N GLN A 285 2.55 29.51 18.35
CA GLN A 285 3.64 28.77 18.98
C GLN A 285 4.89 28.74 18.10
N ASP A 286 4.77 28.65 16.77
CA ASP A 286 5.93 28.60 15.87
C ASP A 286 5.53 28.97 14.42
N ILE A 287 6.51 29.31 13.57
CA ILE A 287 6.34 29.56 12.13
C ILE A 287 7.42 28.80 11.36
N TYR A 288 7.02 27.90 10.46
CA TYR A 288 7.94 27.08 9.65
C TYR A 288 7.52 27.01 8.17
N PRO A 289 8.47 26.78 7.23
CA PRO A 289 8.17 26.74 5.81
C PRO A 289 7.62 25.36 5.38
N TRP A 290 6.49 25.36 4.67
CA TRP A 290 5.92 24.14 4.05
C TRP A 290 6.21 24.12 2.54
N ARG A 291 6.77 23.01 2.00
CA ARG A 291 7.14 22.93 0.57
C ARG A 291 5.88 22.91 -0.32
N ARG A 292 5.85 23.86 -1.26
CA ARG A 292 4.85 24.10 -2.32
C ARG A 292 3.42 24.42 -1.85
N CYS A 293 3.26 25.58 -1.21
CA CYS A 293 2.17 26.50 -1.55
C CYS A 293 2.54 27.92 -1.08
N ARG A 294 2.25 28.96 -1.88
CA ARG A 294 2.56 30.38 -1.59
C ARG A 294 1.71 30.98 -0.44
N ARG A 295 1.27 30.18 0.54
CA ARG A 295 0.52 30.66 1.71
C ARG A 295 0.94 29.85 2.94
N ALA A 296 1.45 30.56 3.95
CA ALA A 296 1.70 30.00 5.27
C ALA A 296 0.36 29.64 5.93
N CYS A 297 0.28 28.45 6.51
CA CYS A 297 -0.81 28.04 7.40
C CYS A 297 -0.20 27.73 8.77
N SER A 298 -0.76 28.31 9.82
CA SER A 298 -0.52 27.96 11.22
C SER A 298 -1.36 26.74 11.60
N ILE A 299 -0.82 25.82 12.40
CA ILE A 299 -1.60 24.77 13.05
C ILE A 299 -2.18 25.38 14.34
N THR A 300 -3.50 25.33 14.49
CA THR A 300 -4.20 25.65 15.74
C THR A 300 -4.87 24.37 16.24
N THR A 301 -4.33 23.78 17.30
CA THR A 301 -4.96 23.29 18.54
C THR A 301 -3.86 22.62 19.35
#